data_AF-A0A7G8WR16-F1
#
_entry.id   AF-A0A7G8WR16-F1
#
_cell.length_a   1.000
_cell.length_b   1.000
_cell.length_c   1.000
_cell.angle_alpha   90.00
_cell.angle_beta   90.00
_cell.angle_gamma   90.00
#
_symmetry.space_group_name_H-M   'P 1'
#
loop_
_entity.id
_entity.type
_entity.pdbx_description
1 polymer ?
#
loop_
_entity_poly.entity_id
_entity_poly.type
_entity_poly.pdbx_seq_one_letter_code
_entity_poly.pdbx_strand_id
1 'polypeptide(L)'
;MTSPGSRPKKSGFLARLQSAAVPVLPVDDGQPIVRPRGVTIASVLAIIAGAIFIFAGIVGYAQTEAALTYAVNQNQIGLNNCTTTFGGYGTTLQTSTVATSLTSSAAVCHSGAQPTQSDLDGFRTTQHVFGVIFAIIGVLFAAAGWFLKQGARWAKRVLVFGGVILLLAAALAKLSTPITLLGTLVLAIAVVMTYIGRNSVFFALVNLRGKQH
;
A
#
# COMPACT_ATOMS: atom_id res chain seq x y z
N MET A 1 -47.12 13.17 -15.12
CA MET A 1 -45.86 13.04 -15.88
C MET A 1 -44.73 13.68 -15.08
N THR A 2 -43.63 12.94 -14.93
CA THR A 2 -42.26 13.29 -14.47
C THR A 2 -42.06 14.05 -13.14
N SER A 3 -41.64 13.30 -12.12
CA SER A 3 -41.08 13.81 -10.85
C SER A 3 -39.81 14.64 -11.09
N PRO A 4 -39.64 15.80 -10.43
CA PRO A 4 -38.47 16.66 -10.57
C PRO A 4 -37.28 15.99 -9.88
N GLY A 5 -36.28 15.57 -10.66
CA GLY A 5 -35.03 15.03 -10.11
C GLY A 5 -34.34 13.93 -10.93
N SER A 6 -34.93 13.48 -12.03
CA SER A 6 -34.31 12.47 -12.90
C SER A 6 -33.13 13.07 -13.67
N ARG A 7 -31.94 13.07 -13.04
CA ARG A 7 -30.66 13.23 -13.74
C ARG A 7 -30.60 12.18 -14.86
N PRO A 8 -30.04 12.51 -16.05
CA PRO A 8 -30.03 11.61 -17.18
C PRO A 8 -29.33 10.29 -16.80
N LYS A 9 -30.04 9.17 -16.97
CA LYS A 9 -29.50 7.82 -16.78
C LYS A 9 -28.41 7.60 -17.82
N LYS A 10 -27.15 7.65 -17.41
CA LYS A 10 -26.02 7.25 -18.27
C LYS A 10 -26.21 5.77 -18.64
N SER A 11 -26.23 5.45 -19.92
CA SER A 11 -26.36 4.07 -20.42
C SER A 11 -24.97 3.44 -20.62
N GLY A 12 -24.82 2.16 -20.23
CA GLY A 12 -23.57 1.39 -20.38
C GLY A 12 -23.36 0.37 -19.24
N PHE A 13 -22.54 -0.66 -19.46
CA PHE A 13 -22.23 -1.69 -18.45
C PHE A 13 -21.58 -1.09 -17.18
N LEU A 14 -20.62 -0.18 -17.38
CA LEU A 14 -20.01 0.61 -16.30
C LEU A 14 -21.02 1.51 -15.58
N ALA A 15 -21.99 2.07 -16.31
CA ALA A 15 -23.04 2.87 -15.72
C ALA A 15 -24.07 2.03 -14.94
N ARG A 16 -24.29 0.76 -15.34
CA ARG A 16 -25.10 -0.20 -14.58
C ARG A 16 -24.42 -0.63 -13.28
N LEU A 17 -23.12 -0.93 -13.32
CA LEU A 17 -22.30 -1.15 -12.11
C LEU A 17 -22.29 0.10 -11.22
N GLN A 18 -22.13 1.28 -11.80
CA GLN A 18 -22.18 2.54 -11.07
C GLN A 18 -23.56 2.77 -10.45
N SER A 19 -24.65 2.50 -11.17
CA SER A 19 -26.02 2.64 -10.66
C SER A 19 -26.37 1.62 -9.58
N ALA A 20 -25.77 0.42 -9.61
CA ALA A 20 -25.90 -0.57 -8.55
C ALA A 20 -25.07 -0.20 -7.30
N ALA A 21 -23.97 0.55 -7.48
CA ALA A 21 -23.10 1.02 -6.40
C ALA A 21 -23.56 2.35 -5.78
N VAL A 22 -24.47 3.09 -6.43
CA VAL A 22 -25.03 4.33 -5.88
C VAL A 22 -26.25 3.97 -5.04
N PRO A 23 -26.18 4.05 -3.70
CA PRO A 23 -27.34 3.78 -2.88
C PRO A 23 -28.43 4.80 -3.17
N VAL A 24 -29.70 4.36 -3.18
CA VAL A 24 -30.85 5.26 -3.22
C VAL A 24 -30.73 6.19 -2.01
N LEU A 25 -30.54 7.48 -2.27
CA LEU A 25 -30.40 8.48 -1.21
C LEU A 25 -31.78 8.67 -0.58
N PRO A 26 -31.93 8.47 0.73
CA PRO A 26 -33.17 8.85 1.39
C PRO A 26 -33.38 10.35 1.26
N VAL A 27 -34.65 10.76 1.15
CA VAL A 27 -35.04 12.17 1.24
C VAL A 27 -34.63 12.67 2.62
N ASP A 28 -34.15 13.92 2.70
CA ASP A 28 -33.64 14.43 3.97
C ASP A 28 -34.79 14.73 4.94
N ASP A 29 -35.03 13.81 5.86
CA ASP A 29 -36.13 13.89 6.84
C ASP A 29 -35.81 14.79 8.05
N GLY A 30 -34.68 15.53 8.04
CA GLY A 30 -34.28 16.44 9.12
C GLY A 30 -33.85 15.77 10.44
N GLN A 31 -34.07 14.46 10.61
CA GLN A 31 -33.71 13.71 11.83
C GLN A 31 -32.20 13.61 12.07
N PRO A 32 -31.70 13.56 13.32
CA PRO A 32 -30.27 13.48 13.60
C PRO A 32 -29.60 12.28 12.90
N ILE A 33 -28.48 12.54 12.19
CA ILE A 33 -27.77 11.49 11.43
C ILE A 33 -27.06 10.56 12.42
N VAL A 34 -27.65 9.39 12.65
CA VAL A 34 -27.05 8.35 13.49
C VAL A 34 -25.96 7.62 12.70
N ARG A 35 -24.76 7.51 13.27
CA ARG A 35 -23.65 6.79 12.64
C ARG A 35 -23.90 5.27 12.68
N PRO A 36 -23.82 4.56 11.54
CA PRO A 36 -23.89 3.10 11.53
C PRO A 36 -22.62 2.48 12.12
N ARG A 37 -22.76 1.32 12.78
CA ARG A 37 -21.65 0.60 13.43
C ARG A 37 -20.48 0.32 12.46
N GLY A 38 -20.77 0.07 11.18
CA GLY A 38 -19.75 -0.20 10.17
C GLY A 38 -18.79 0.97 9.93
N VAL A 39 -19.24 2.22 10.05
CA VAL A 39 -18.35 3.40 9.97
C VAL A 39 -17.44 3.49 11.18
N THR A 40 -17.93 3.11 12.37
CA THR A 40 -17.11 3.05 13.58
C THR A 40 -16.04 1.95 13.48
N ILE A 41 -16.40 0.77 12.98
CA ILE A 41 -15.46 -0.34 12.76
C ILE A 41 -14.41 0.07 11.72
N ALA A 42 -14.84 0.63 10.58
CA ALA A 42 -13.91 1.10 9.53
C ALA A 42 -12.95 2.18 10.04
N SER A 43 -13.43 3.08 10.90
CA SER A 43 -12.60 4.10 11.55
C SER A 43 -11.52 3.48 12.45
N VAL A 44 -11.89 2.51 13.28
CA VAL A 44 -10.95 1.81 14.17
C VAL A 44 -9.92 1.02 13.34
N LEU A 45 -10.37 0.28 12.32
CA LEU A 45 -9.48 -0.46 11.42
C LEU A 45 -8.51 0.46 10.68
N ALA A 46 -8.97 1.63 10.22
CA ALA A 46 -8.11 2.61 9.57
C ALA A 46 -7.04 3.17 10.53
N ILE A 47 -7.38 3.39 11.80
CA ILE A 47 -6.42 3.82 12.83
C ILE A 47 -5.41 2.71 13.12
N ILE A 48 -5.87 1.45 13.26
CA ILE A 48 -4.98 0.30 13.46
C ILE A 48 -4.03 0.12 12.27
N ALA A 49 -4.55 0.22 11.03
CA ALA A 49 -3.71 0.17 9.83
C ALA A 49 -2.67 1.30 9.84
N GLY A 50 -3.07 2.53 10.18
CA GLY A 50 -2.16 3.66 10.32
C GLY A 50 -1.06 3.39 11.36
N ALA A 51 -1.40 2.84 12.52
CA ALA A 51 -0.45 2.48 13.56
C ALA A 51 0.53 1.39 13.09
N ILE A 52 0.06 0.38 12.35
CA ILE A 52 0.91 -0.65 11.75
C ILE A 52 1.91 -0.03 10.77
N PHE A 53 1.48 0.92 9.92
CA PHE A 53 2.38 1.58 8.98
C PHE A 53 3.39 2.50 9.65
N ILE A 54 2.99 3.22 10.71
CA ILE A 54 3.94 4.00 11.54
C ILE A 54 4.97 3.05 12.16
N PHE A 55 4.52 1.96 12.76
CA PHE A 55 5.40 0.95 13.34
C PHE A 55 6.35 0.35 12.29
N ALA A 56 5.83 -0.02 11.11
CA ALA A 56 6.63 -0.54 10.02
C ALA A 56 7.67 0.47 9.53
N GLY A 57 7.32 1.76 9.46
CA GLY A 57 8.26 2.84 9.10
C GLY A 57 9.37 3.01 10.14
N ILE A 58 9.04 3.01 11.43
CA ILE A 58 10.01 3.13 12.53
C ILE A 58 10.92 1.90 12.60
N VAL A 59 10.36 0.70 12.49
CA VAL A 59 11.14 -0.55 12.50
C VAL A 59 12.02 -0.64 11.26
N GLY A 60 11.51 -0.26 10.08
CA GLY A 60 12.31 -0.20 8.86
C GLY A 60 13.50 0.75 9.01
N TYR A 61 13.28 1.91 9.62
CA TYR A 61 14.35 2.86 9.94
C TYR A 61 15.37 2.28 10.93
N ALA A 62 14.92 1.66 12.02
CA ALA A 62 15.81 1.09 13.03
C ALA A 62 16.60 -0.14 12.54
N GLN A 63 16.03 -0.93 11.63
CA GLN A 63 16.64 -2.16 11.12
C GLN A 63 17.41 -1.97 9.82
N THR A 64 17.55 -0.74 9.31
CA THR A 64 18.22 -0.49 8.02
C THR A 64 19.65 -1.03 8.01
N GLU A 65 20.42 -0.84 9.08
CA GLU A 65 21.79 -1.33 9.21
C GLU A 65 21.88 -2.86 9.31
N ALA A 66 20.94 -3.49 10.01
CA ALA A 66 20.86 -4.94 10.11
C ALA A 66 20.47 -5.58 8.77
N ALA A 67 19.53 -4.97 8.05
CA ALA A 67 19.12 -5.40 6.72
C ALA A 67 20.23 -5.23 5.68
N LEU A 68 21.00 -4.13 5.76
CA LEU A 68 22.18 -3.90 4.92
C LEU A 68 23.25 -4.96 5.19
N THR A 69 23.55 -5.23 6.46
CA THR A 69 24.54 -6.25 6.86
C THR A 69 24.11 -7.64 6.39
N TYR A 70 22.83 -7.98 6.51
CA TYR A 70 22.28 -9.23 6.00
C TYR A 70 22.36 -9.30 4.47
N ALA A 71 22.03 -8.23 3.76
CA ALA A 71 22.10 -8.18 2.29
C ALA A 71 23.54 -8.28 1.79
N VAL A 72 24.50 -7.60 2.44
CA VAL A 72 25.93 -7.70 2.14
C VAL A 72 26.43 -9.11 2.42
N ASN A 73 26.08 -9.71 3.56
CA ASN A 73 26.47 -11.09 3.87
C ASN A 73 25.88 -12.10 2.87
N GLN A 74 24.60 -11.95 2.49
CA GLN A 74 23.98 -12.79 1.47
C GLN A 74 24.64 -12.63 0.10
N ASN A 75 24.97 -11.40 -0.28
CA ASN A 75 25.72 -11.14 -1.49
C ASN A 75 27.11 -11.80 -1.40
N GLN A 76 27.82 -11.64 -0.29
CA GLN A 76 29.14 -12.25 -0.08
C GLN A 76 29.11 -13.78 -0.06
N ILE A 77 28.05 -14.41 0.45
CA ILE A 77 27.83 -15.86 0.35
C ILE A 77 27.58 -16.27 -1.10
N GLY A 78 26.72 -15.55 -1.82
CA GLY A 78 26.45 -15.79 -3.23
C GLY A 78 27.70 -15.63 -4.09
N LEU A 79 28.48 -14.60 -3.79
CA LEU A 79 29.80 -14.37 -4.32
C LEU A 79 30.70 -15.59 -4.02
N ASN A 80 30.93 -15.95 -2.77
CA ASN A 80 31.81 -17.07 -2.42
C ASN A 80 31.43 -18.37 -3.15
N ASN A 81 30.14 -18.67 -3.26
CA ASN A 81 29.63 -19.81 -4.03
C ASN A 81 29.98 -19.70 -5.53
N CYS A 82 29.82 -18.52 -6.14
CA CYS A 82 30.25 -18.29 -7.52
C CYS A 82 31.77 -18.49 -7.71
N THR A 83 32.61 -18.01 -6.79
CA THR A 83 34.07 -18.22 -6.88
C THR A 83 34.46 -19.68 -6.71
N THR A 84 33.85 -20.41 -5.77
CA THR A 84 34.17 -21.83 -5.55
C THR A 84 33.68 -22.73 -6.68
N THR A 85 32.57 -22.38 -7.32
CA THR A 85 31.93 -23.22 -8.36
C THR A 85 32.33 -22.85 -9.78
N PHE A 86 32.63 -21.58 -10.05
CA PHE A 86 32.92 -21.09 -11.42
C PHE A 86 34.28 -20.38 -11.56
N GLY A 87 35.05 -20.19 -10.47
CA GLY A 87 36.43 -19.71 -10.52
C GLY A 87 36.62 -18.19 -10.48
N GLY A 88 35.56 -17.38 -10.35
CA GLY A 88 35.67 -15.92 -10.18
C GLY A 88 34.52 -15.11 -10.78
N TYR A 89 34.65 -13.78 -10.76
CA TYR A 89 33.80 -12.83 -11.48
C TYR A 89 34.57 -12.18 -12.63
N GLY A 90 33.87 -11.55 -13.56
CA GLY A 90 34.49 -10.84 -14.68
C GLY A 90 35.03 -11.79 -15.76
N THR A 91 35.89 -11.30 -16.65
CA THR A 91 36.32 -12.01 -17.88
C THR A 91 37.25 -13.21 -17.65
N THR A 92 37.59 -13.54 -16.41
CA THR A 92 38.51 -14.62 -16.06
C THR A 92 37.76 -15.77 -15.38
N LEU A 93 36.83 -16.40 -16.09
CA LEU A 93 36.33 -17.72 -15.69
C LEU A 93 37.32 -18.78 -16.17
N GLN A 94 37.92 -19.54 -15.25
CA GLN A 94 38.61 -20.78 -15.60
C GLN A 94 37.56 -21.88 -15.82
N THR A 95 36.94 -21.92 -17.01
CA THR A 95 36.03 -23.02 -17.36
C THR A 95 36.69 -23.97 -18.34
N SER A 96 37.16 -25.12 -17.83
CA SER A 96 37.34 -26.33 -18.63
C SER A 96 36.21 -27.36 -18.40
N THR A 97 35.38 -27.25 -17.37
CA THR A 97 34.60 -28.42 -16.89
C THR A 97 33.23 -28.11 -16.26
N VAL A 98 32.53 -27.05 -16.67
CA VAL A 98 31.15 -26.81 -16.17
C VAL A 98 30.13 -27.37 -17.18
N ALA A 99 29.30 -28.32 -16.73
CA ALA A 99 28.26 -28.94 -17.52
C ALA A 99 27.32 -27.88 -18.14
N THR A 100 26.91 -28.08 -19.40
CA THR A 100 26.07 -27.19 -20.22
C THR A 100 24.75 -26.78 -19.55
N SER A 101 24.29 -27.52 -18.53
CA SER A 101 23.10 -27.24 -17.73
C SER A 101 23.21 -26.07 -16.75
N LEU A 102 24.43 -25.56 -16.45
CA LEU A 102 24.65 -24.43 -15.52
C LEU A 102 25.06 -23.13 -16.23
N THR A 103 24.96 -23.07 -17.56
CA THR A 103 25.37 -21.91 -18.38
C THR A 103 24.65 -20.61 -18.01
N SER A 104 23.37 -20.66 -17.63
CA SER A 104 22.62 -19.48 -17.17
C SER A 104 23.13 -18.96 -15.81
N SER A 105 23.42 -19.84 -14.87
CA SER A 105 23.96 -19.48 -13.55
C SER A 105 25.39 -18.93 -13.63
N ALA A 106 26.21 -19.47 -14.54
CA ALA A 106 27.55 -18.94 -14.82
C ALA A 106 27.49 -17.52 -15.42
N ALA A 107 26.52 -17.23 -16.29
CA ALA A 107 26.31 -15.89 -16.86
C ALA A 107 25.88 -14.85 -15.80
N VAL A 108 25.07 -15.26 -14.81
CA VAL A 108 24.70 -14.40 -13.67
C VAL A 108 25.90 -14.15 -12.75
N CYS A 109 26.74 -15.16 -12.50
CA CYS A 109 28.01 -14.95 -11.78
C CYS A 109 28.97 -14.03 -12.56
N HIS A 110 29.05 -14.14 -13.88
CA HIS A 110 29.88 -13.29 -14.75
C HIS A 110 29.51 -11.81 -14.66
N SER A 111 28.22 -11.50 -14.49
CA SER A 111 27.66 -10.14 -14.42
C SER A 111 27.53 -9.61 -12.98
N GLY A 112 27.81 -10.44 -11.97
CA GLY A 112 27.83 -10.04 -10.58
C GLY A 112 29.06 -9.17 -10.27
N ALA A 113 28.82 -7.97 -9.74
CA ALA A 113 29.87 -7.11 -9.19
C ALA A 113 29.70 -6.98 -7.67
N GLN A 114 30.82 -6.77 -6.96
CA GLN A 114 30.74 -6.37 -5.56
C GLN A 114 30.04 -5.01 -5.46
N PRO A 115 29.11 -4.83 -4.49
CA PRO A 115 28.42 -3.57 -4.32
C PRO A 115 29.43 -2.47 -3.96
N THR A 116 29.37 -1.36 -4.69
CA THR A 116 30.22 -0.20 -4.40
C THR A 116 29.74 0.53 -3.14
N GLN A 117 30.60 1.32 -2.48
CA GLN A 117 30.17 2.18 -1.36
C GLN A 117 29.00 3.10 -1.75
N SER A 118 28.98 3.60 -2.99
CA SER A 118 27.85 4.38 -3.52
C SER A 118 26.54 3.60 -3.61
N ASP A 119 26.58 2.29 -3.88
CA ASP A 119 25.38 1.45 -3.90
C ASP A 119 24.81 1.23 -2.49
N LEU A 120 25.70 1.08 -1.50
CA LEU A 120 25.32 0.92 -0.09
C LEU A 120 24.71 2.21 0.48
N ASP A 121 25.32 3.35 0.18
CA ASP A 121 24.79 4.65 0.60
C ASP A 121 23.49 5.01 -0.14
N GLY A 122 23.38 4.66 -1.42
CA GLY A 122 22.14 4.73 -2.19
C GLY A 122 21.01 3.87 -1.59
N PHE A 123 21.34 2.67 -1.11
CA PHE A 123 20.37 1.80 -0.45
C PHE A 123 19.92 2.37 0.90
N ARG A 124 20.85 2.87 1.73
CA ARG A 124 20.54 3.50 3.02
C ARG A 124 19.62 4.70 2.86
N THR A 125 19.96 5.61 1.96
CA THR A 125 19.16 6.81 1.68
C THR A 125 17.76 6.43 1.19
N THR A 126 17.66 5.45 0.29
CA THR A 126 16.38 4.94 -0.21
C THR A 126 15.51 4.33 0.90
N GLN A 127 16.09 3.47 1.75
CA GLN A 127 15.41 2.89 2.92
C GLN A 127 14.92 3.96 3.90
N HIS A 128 15.76 4.97 4.20
CA HIS A 128 15.37 6.08 5.06
C HIS A 128 14.21 6.90 4.48
N VAL A 129 14.28 7.24 3.19
CA VAL A 129 13.21 7.99 2.51
C VAL A 129 11.91 7.21 2.52
N PHE A 130 11.95 5.91 2.22
CA PHE A 130 10.76 5.06 2.28
C PHE A 130 10.22 4.97 3.72
N GLY A 131 11.07 4.75 4.72
CA GLY A 131 10.65 4.70 6.13
C GLY A 131 9.89 5.95 6.57
N VAL A 132 10.39 7.13 6.19
CA VAL A 132 9.71 8.41 6.45
C VAL A 132 8.38 8.51 5.71
N ILE A 133 8.33 8.14 4.42
CA ILE A 133 7.09 8.16 3.63
C ILE A 133 6.04 7.23 4.26
N PHE A 134 6.42 6.02 4.68
CA PHE A 134 5.53 5.07 5.34
C PHE A 134 4.98 5.63 6.67
N ALA A 135 5.81 6.31 7.46
CA ALA A 135 5.38 6.96 8.69
C ALA A 135 4.37 8.08 8.41
N ILE A 136 4.64 8.95 7.42
CA ILE A 136 3.72 10.02 7.02
C ILE A 136 2.38 9.46 6.54
N ILE A 137 2.39 8.43 5.69
CA ILE A 137 1.16 7.80 5.21
C ILE A 137 0.39 7.16 6.38
N GLY A 138 1.09 6.53 7.33
CA GLY A 138 0.48 5.97 8.53
C GLY A 138 -0.24 7.03 9.37
N VAL A 139 0.37 8.21 9.55
CA VAL A 139 -0.27 9.36 10.23
C VAL A 139 -1.49 9.84 9.44
N LEU A 140 -1.40 9.96 8.12
CA LEU A 140 -2.53 10.35 7.27
C LEU A 140 -3.69 9.37 7.36
N PHE A 141 -3.43 8.07 7.45
CA PHE A 141 -4.46 7.06 7.65
C PHE A 141 -5.08 7.09 9.04
N ALA A 142 -4.29 7.31 10.09
CA ALA A 142 -4.81 7.50 11.44
C ALA A 142 -5.72 8.75 11.50
N ALA A 143 -5.28 9.86 10.89
CA ALA A 143 -6.08 11.08 10.77
C ALA A 143 -7.35 10.81 9.96
N ALA A 144 -7.25 10.20 8.78
CA ALA A 144 -8.41 9.85 7.96
C ALA A 144 -9.39 8.93 8.74
N GLY A 145 -8.88 7.96 9.48
CA GLY A 145 -9.66 7.09 10.36
C GLY A 145 -10.42 7.87 11.43
N TRP A 146 -9.81 8.88 12.03
CA TRP A 146 -10.48 9.78 12.97
C TRP A 146 -11.58 10.61 12.28
N PHE A 147 -11.30 11.20 11.12
CA PHE A 147 -12.25 12.02 10.37
C PHE A 147 -13.37 11.23 9.66
N LEU A 148 -13.20 9.92 9.45
CA LEU A 148 -14.27 9.03 8.98
C LEU A 148 -15.47 9.05 9.94
N LYS A 149 -15.22 9.21 11.24
CA LYS A 149 -16.27 9.36 12.25
C LYS A 149 -17.18 10.54 11.90
N GLN A 150 -16.60 11.65 11.47
CA GLN A 150 -17.33 12.88 11.15
C GLN A 150 -18.00 12.85 9.77
N GLY A 151 -17.88 11.75 9.00
CA GLY A 151 -18.46 11.67 7.67
C GLY A 151 -17.70 12.46 6.60
N ALA A 152 -16.44 12.82 6.87
CA ALA A 152 -15.64 13.62 5.97
C ALA A 152 -15.36 12.90 4.64
N ARG A 153 -15.72 13.51 3.51
CA ARG A 153 -15.50 12.91 2.17
C ARG A 153 -14.03 12.80 1.79
N TRP A 154 -13.20 13.72 2.26
CA TRP A 154 -11.76 13.68 2.01
C TRP A 154 -11.11 12.46 2.68
N ALA A 155 -11.58 12.03 3.86
CA ALA A 155 -11.05 10.86 4.56
C ALA A 155 -11.20 9.57 3.74
N LYS A 156 -12.34 9.37 3.09
CA LYS A 156 -12.54 8.22 2.17
C LYS A 156 -11.57 8.25 1.00
N ARG A 157 -11.36 9.44 0.41
CA ARG A 157 -10.43 9.61 -0.71
C ARG A 157 -8.99 9.34 -0.28
N VAL A 158 -8.57 9.84 0.87
CA VAL A 158 -7.24 9.60 1.42
C VAL A 158 -7.00 8.10 1.66
N LEU A 159 -7.97 7.37 2.21
CA LEU A 159 -7.82 5.92 2.41
C LEU A 159 -7.71 5.15 1.09
N VAL A 160 -8.52 5.50 0.08
CA VAL A 160 -8.48 4.83 -1.23
C VAL A 160 -7.20 5.18 -1.99
N PHE A 161 -6.93 6.48 -2.21
CA PHE A 161 -5.76 6.92 -2.97
C PHE A 161 -4.47 6.57 -2.25
N GLY A 162 -4.40 6.80 -0.94
CA GLY A 162 -3.24 6.42 -0.15
C GLY A 162 -3.02 4.91 -0.14
N GLY A 163 -4.10 4.10 -0.06
CA GLY A 163 -3.98 2.64 -0.11
C GLY A 163 -3.45 2.13 -1.45
N VAL A 164 -3.91 2.71 -2.56
CA VAL A 164 -3.43 2.38 -3.91
C VAL A 164 -1.96 2.79 -4.07
N ILE A 165 -1.59 4.00 -3.66
CA ILE A 165 -0.21 4.49 -3.72
C ILE A 165 0.71 3.59 -2.90
N LEU A 166 0.27 3.18 -1.70
CA LEU A 166 1.07 2.34 -0.82
C LEU A 166 1.24 0.92 -1.37
N LEU A 167 0.20 0.34 -1.97
CA LEU A 167 0.32 -0.94 -2.69
C LEU A 167 1.29 -0.85 -3.86
N LEU A 168 1.25 0.24 -4.62
CA LEU A 168 2.15 0.47 -5.76
C LEU A 168 3.60 0.64 -5.28
N ALA A 169 3.81 1.40 -4.21
CA ALA A 169 5.11 1.58 -3.57
C ALA A 169 5.65 0.25 -3.02
N ALA A 170 4.81 -0.56 -2.37
CA ALA A 170 5.20 -1.88 -1.86
C ALA A 170 5.60 -2.85 -3.00
N ALA A 171 4.88 -2.81 -4.13
CA ALA A 171 5.19 -3.62 -5.31
C ALA A 171 6.52 -3.21 -5.96
N LEU A 172 6.78 -1.90 -6.09
CA LEU A 172 8.02 -1.37 -6.65
C LEU A 172 9.23 -1.65 -5.76
N ALA A 173 9.05 -1.54 -4.45
CA ALA A 173 10.14 -1.63 -3.50
C ALA A 173 10.55 -3.09 -3.17
N LYS A 174 9.80 -4.09 -3.65
CA LYS A 174 9.90 -5.52 -3.26
C LYS A 174 9.94 -5.73 -1.72
N LEU A 175 9.54 -4.71 -0.97
CA LEU A 175 9.53 -4.64 0.49
C LEU A 175 8.17 -5.17 0.98
N SER A 176 7.84 -6.40 0.58
CA SER A 176 6.68 -7.11 1.10
C SER A 176 7.05 -7.80 2.41
N THR A 177 7.15 -7.02 3.49
CA THR A 177 7.22 -7.60 4.82
C THR A 177 5.83 -8.11 5.22
N PRO A 178 5.73 -9.18 6.02
CA PRO A 178 4.43 -9.68 6.49
C PRO A 178 3.63 -8.60 7.23
N ILE A 179 4.33 -7.65 7.87
CA ILE A 179 3.73 -6.51 8.58
C ILE A 179 3.04 -5.54 7.61
N THR A 180 3.68 -5.16 6.50
CA THR A 180 3.07 -4.26 5.50
C THR A 180 1.89 -4.92 4.81
N LEU A 181 1.98 -6.23 4.52
CA LEU A 181 0.87 -7.04 4.01
C LEU A 181 -0.33 -7.02 4.95
N LEU A 182 -0.13 -7.27 6.24
CA LEU A 182 -1.20 -7.24 7.24
C LEU A 182 -1.84 -5.85 7.34
N GLY A 183 -1.01 -4.79 7.35
CA GLY A 183 -1.49 -3.40 7.34
C GLY A 183 -2.34 -3.07 6.10
N THR A 184 -1.91 -3.48 4.91
CA THR A 184 -2.67 -3.27 3.66
C THR A 184 -3.99 -4.05 3.64
N LEU A 185 -4.01 -5.27 4.18
CA LEU A 185 -5.24 -6.07 4.28
C LEU A 185 -6.27 -5.41 5.20
N VAL A 186 -5.84 -4.94 6.37
CA VAL A 186 -6.70 -4.21 7.31
C VAL A 186 -7.24 -2.93 6.68
N LEU A 187 -6.39 -2.20 5.95
CA LEU A 187 -6.79 -1.00 5.21
C LEU A 187 -7.84 -1.32 4.13
N ALA A 188 -7.64 -2.40 3.37
CA ALA A 188 -8.58 -2.82 2.32
C ALA A 188 -9.97 -3.15 2.89
N ILE A 189 -10.01 -3.88 4.01
CA ILE A 189 -11.26 -4.18 4.73
C ILE A 189 -11.93 -2.88 5.20
N ALA A 190 -11.16 -1.95 5.78
CA ALA A 190 -11.66 -0.65 6.22
C ALA A 190 -12.28 0.13 5.07
N VAL A 191 -11.59 0.21 3.92
CA VAL A 191 -12.06 0.88 2.71
C VAL A 191 -13.37 0.25 2.25
N VAL A 192 -13.42 -1.07 2.06
CA VAL A 192 -14.61 -1.79 1.61
C VAL A 192 -15.80 -1.53 2.53
N MET A 193 -15.60 -1.58 3.85
CA MET A 193 -16.65 -1.26 4.82
C MET A 193 -17.22 0.15 4.65
N THR A 194 -16.42 1.14 4.24
CA THR A 194 -16.95 2.49 4.00
C THR A 194 -17.87 2.59 2.77
N TYR A 195 -17.84 1.62 1.85
CA TYR A 195 -18.64 1.62 0.62
C TYR A 195 -19.84 0.66 0.63
N ILE A 196 -19.94 -0.23 1.62
CA ILE A 196 -21.03 -1.21 1.68
C ILE A 196 -22.31 -0.63 2.35
N GLY A 197 -23.44 -0.80 1.66
CA GLY A 197 -24.79 -0.70 2.22
C GLY A 197 -25.10 0.58 3.00
N ARG A 198 -25.50 0.45 4.27
CA ARG A 198 -25.88 1.58 5.14
C ARG A 198 -24.73 2.56 5.41
N ASN A 199 -23.47 2.15 5.26
CA ASN A 199 -22.32 3.00 5.52
C ASN A 199 -22.13 4.03 4.40
N SER A 200 -22.36 3.66 3.13
CA SER A 200 -22.25 4.59 2.00
C SER A 200 -23.35 5.65 2.03
N VAL A 201 -24.55 5.30 2.51
CA VAL A 201 -25.68 6.22 2.74
C VAL A 201 -25.34 7.27 3.80
N PHE A 202 -24.68 6.88 4.90
CA PHE A 202 -24.27 7.83 5.95
C PHE A 202 -23.41 8.98 5.39
N PHE A 203 -22.39 8.68 4.60
CA PHE A 203 -21.54 9.71 4.00
C PHE A 203 -22.27 10.59 2.99
N ALA A 204 -23.28 10.02 2.32
CA ALA A 204 -24.07 10.77 1.37
C ALA A 204 -25.07 11.72 2.06
N LEU A 205 -25.69 11.29 3.16
CA LEU A 205 -26.55 12.13 4.01
C LEU A 205 -25.77 13.29 4.65
N VAL A 206 -24.60 13.02 5.22
CA VAL A 206 -23.73 14.07 5.79
C VAL A 206 -23.35 15.12 4.74
N ASN A 207 -23.08 14.68 3.51
CA ASN A 207 -22.80 15.56 2.39
C ASN A 207 -24.01 16.42 1.98
N LEU A 208 -25.20 15.83 1.91
CA LEU A 208 -26.41 16.56 1.52
C LEU A 208 -26.72 17.68 2.52
N ARG A 209 -26.62 17.41 3.83
CA ARG A 209 -26.82 18.44 4.86
C ARG A 209 -25.72 19.49 4.93
N GLY A 210 -24.46 19.08 4.78
CA GLY A 210 -23.34 20.02 4.72
C GLY A 210 -23.33 20.94 3.50
N LYS A 211 -24.28 20.81 2.57
CA LYS A 211 -24.50 21.73 1.44
C LYS A 211 -25.73 22.62 1.61
N GLN A 212 -26.58 22.36 2.61
CA GLN A 212 -27.77 23.15 2.92
C GLN A 212 -27.48 24.28 3.92
N HIS A 213 -26.29 24.27 4.52
CA HIS A 213 -25.68 25.36 5.27
C HIS A 213 -24.48 25.90 4.49
#